data_AF-A0A9Q4D6P9-F1
#
_entry.id   AF-A0A9Q4D6P9-F1
#
_cell.length_a   1.000
_cell.length_b   1.000
_cell.length_c   1.000
_cell.angle_alpha   90.00
_cell.angle_beta   90.00
_cell.angle_gamma   90.00
#
_symmetry.space_group_name_H-M   'P 1'
#
loop_
_entity.id
_entity.type
_entity.pdbx_description
1 polymer ?
#
loop_
_entity_poly.entity_id
_entity_poly.type
_entity_poly.pdbx_seq_one_letter_code
_entity_poly.pdbx_strand_id
1 'polypeptide(L)'
;MNILWTYMDKMCKQLLDKSMRARWQELDYRLQDIERYIRYLVLKQASIRKLIDSLSLTLENKYIDIIESAKNISACKIESADIEAITSQLNHYEATYAELESTITAQHQEKLSTEAECDMLQQLRLGQYAV
;
A
#
# COMPACT_ATOMS: atom_id res chain seq x y z
N MET A 1 -19.61 -45.91 -28.38
CA MET A 1 -19.57 -44.78 -27.43
C MET A 1 -19.34 -45.37 -26.03
N ASN A 2 -18.20 -45.08 -25.40
CA ASN A 2 -17.82 -45.75 -24.15
C ASN A 2 -18.43 -44.98 -22.96
N ILE A 3 -19.50 -45.52 -22.36
CA ILE A 3 -20.26 -44.89 -21.25
C ILE A 3 -19.33 -44.50 -20.10
N LEU A 4 -18.31 -45.33 -19.85
CA LEU A 4 -17.31 -45.11 -18.81
C LEU A 4 -16.46 -43.85 -19.10
N TRP A 5 -16.14 -43.61 -20.37
CA TRP A 5 -15.40 -42.42 -20.80
C TRP A 5 -16.24 -41.15 -20.62
N THR A 6 -17.51 -41.17 -21.03
CA THR A 6 -18.43 -40.03 -20.85
C THR A 6 -18.66 -39.70 -19.38
N TYR A 7 -18.75 -40.72 -18.52
CA TYR A 7 -18.86 -40.54 -17.08
C TYR A 7 -17.59 -39.91 -16.47
N MET A 8 -16.42 -40.41 -16.85
CA MET A 8 -15.14 -39.87 -16.39
C MET A 8 -14.93 -38.43 -16.86
N ASP A 9 -15.24 -38.11 -18.12
CA ASP A 9 -15.17 -36.74 -18.64
C ASP A 9 -16.07 -35.77 -17.85
N LYS A 10 -17.32 -36.19 -17.56
CA LYS A 10 -18.25 -35.39 -16.77
C LYS A 10 -17.76 -35.16 -15.33
N MET A 11 -17.22 -36.20 -14.70
CA MET A 11 -16.63 -36.11 -13.35
C MET A 11 -15.43 -35.17 -13.32
N CYS A 12 -14.53 -35.27 -14.30
CA CYS A 12 -13.36 -34.40 -14.43
C CYS A 12 -13.77 -32.93 -14.59
N LYS A 13 -14.73 -32.63 -15.48
CA LYS A 13 -15.25 -31.27 -15.68
C LYS A 13 -15.84 -30.69 -14.38
N GLN A 14 -16.63 -31.48 -13.65
CA GLN A 14 -17.21 -31.04 -12.38
C GLN A 14 -16.18 -30.76 -11.29
N LEU A 15 -15.14 -31.60 -11.19
CA LEU A 15 -14.04 -31.40 -10.25
C LEU A 15 -13.26 -30.13 -10.58
N LEU A 16 -12.95 -29.93 -11.85
CA LEU A 16 -12.21 -28.78 -12.36
C LEU A 16 -12.97 -27.47 -12.15
N ASP A 17 -14.28 -27.45 -12.44
CA ASP A 17 -15.15 -26.30 -12.15
C ASP A 17 -15.19 -25.96 -10.67
N LYS A 18 -15.23 -26.98 -9.80
CA LYS A 18 -15.24 -26.77 -8.34
C LYS A 18 -13.92 -26.19 -7.87
N SER A 19 -12.78 -26.70 -8.34
CA SER A 19 -11.46 -26.16 -7.99
C SER A 19 -11.26 -24.74 -8.51
N MET A 20 -11.73 -24.45 -9.74
CA MET A 20 -11.64 -23.11 -10.32
C MET A 20 -12.47 -22.09 -9.54
N ARG A 21 -13.71 -22.45 -9.16
CA ARG A 21 -14.55 -21.59 -8.31
C ARG A 21 -13.92 -21.31 -6.95
N ALA A 22 -13.35 -22.33 -6.31
CA ALA A 22 -12.67 -22.15 -5.03
C ALA A 22 -11.48 -21.19 -5.15
N ARG A 23 -10.66 -21.35 -6.20
CA ARG A 23 -9.52 -20.46 -6.45
C ARG A 23 -9.96 -19.03 -6.79
N TRP A 24 -11.03 -18.85 -7.55
CA TRP A 24 -11.62 -17.54 -7.83
C TRP A 24 -12.03 -16.82 -6.55
N GLN A 25 -12.73 -17.52 -5.64
CA GLN A 25 -13.13 -16.94 -4.36
C GLN A 25 -11.91 -16.51 -3.54
N GLU A 26 -10.88 -17.35 -3.45
CA GLU A 26 -9.63 -17.03 -2.75
C GLU A 26 -8.95 -15.77 -3.32
N LEU A 27 -8.86 -15.66 -4.65
CA LEU A 27 -8.26 -14.49 -5.30
C LEU A 27 -9.09 -13.22 -5.10
N ASP A 28 -10.42 -13.31 -5.16
CA ASP A 28 -11.30 -12.18 -4.88
C ASP A 28 -11.12 -11.67 -3.44
N TYR A 29 -11.06 -12.56 -2.45
CA TYR A 29 -10.77 -12.17 -1.07
C TYR A 29 -9.40 -11.50 -0.94
N ARG A 30 -8.36 -12.04 -1.61
CA ARG A 30 -7.02 -11.43 -1.60
C ARG A 30 -7.01 -10.04 -2.23
N LEU A 31 -7.70 -9.86 -3.36
CA LEU A 31 -7.80 -8.55 -4.01
C LEU A 31 -8.48 -7.52 -3.10
N GLN A 32 -9.59 -7.89 -2.46
CA GLN A 32 -10.28 -7.01 -1.53
C GLN A 32 -9.41 -6.61 -0.34
N ASP A 33 -8.60 -7.54 0.18
CA ASP A 33 -7.68 -7.28 1.28
C ASP A 33 -6.53 -6.35 0.86
N ILE A 34 -5.89 -6.61 -0.29
CA ILE A 34 -4.86 -5.74 -0.87
C ILE A 34 -5.39 -4.32 -1.07
N GLU A 35 -6.59 -4.18 -1.64
CA GLU A 35 -7.20 -2.87 -1.84
C GLU A 35 -7.50 -2.14 -0.52
N ARG A 36 -7.99 -2.88 0.48
CA ARG A 36 -8.23 -2.31 1.80
C ARG A 36 -6.94 -1.84 2.44
N TYR A 37 -5.87 -2.62 2.29
CA TYR A 37 -4.57 -2.28 2.83
C TYR A 37 -3.95 -1.08 2.11
N ILE A 38 -4.00 -1.00 0.78
CA ILE A 38 -3.58 0.18 0.00
C ILE A 38 -4.34 1.42 0.47
N ARG A 39 -5.67 1.34 0.62
CA ARG A 39 -6.48 2.47 1.13
C ARG A 39 -6.01 2.94 2.50
N TYR A 40 -5.73 2.00 3.40
CA TYR A 40 -5.19 2.32 4.73
C TYR A 40 -3.82 3.00 4.64
N LEU A 41 -2.90 2.49 3.82
CA LEU A 41 -1.56 3.04 3.65
C LEU A 41 -1.60 4.46 3.08
N VAL A 42 -2.46 4.72 2.10
CA VAL A 42 -2.66 6.06 1.51
C VAL A 42 -3.18 7.05 2.56
N LEU A 43 -4.15 6.64 3.39
CA LEU A 43 -4.65 7.48 4.48
C LEU A 43 -3.56 7.78 5.51
N LYS A 44 -2.76 6.78 5.87
CA LYS A 44 -1.62 6.94 6.78
C LYS A 44 -0.58 7.89 6.18
N GLN A 45 -0.23 7.72 4.91
CA GLN A 45 0.70 8.59 4.19
C GLN A 45 0.23 10.05 4.20
N ALA A 46 -1.06 10.30 3.95
CA ALA A 46 -1.65 11.63 4.02
C ALA A 46 -1.58 12.24 5.43
N SER A 47 -1.76 11.43 6.48
CA SER A 47 -1.61 11.90 7.86
C SER A 47 -0.17 12.27 8.21
N ILE A 48 0.81 11.48 7.76
CA ILE A 48 2.24 11.76 7.98
C ILE A 48 2.65 13.02 7.23
N ARG A 49 2.16 13.21 5.99
CA ARG A 49 2.42 14.44 5.23
C ARG A 49 1.99 15.69 5.99
N LYS A 50 0.79 15.67 6.59
CA LYS A 50 0.31 16.79 7.42
C LYS A 50 1.21 17.05 8.64
N LEU A 51 1.75 15.99 9.25
CA LEU A 51 2.69 16.12 10.36
C LEU A 51 3.99 16.77 9.90
N ILE A 52 4.56 16.32 8.77
CA ILE A 52 5.74 16.93 8.15
C ILE A 52 5.49 18.41 7.88
N ASP A 53 4.39 18.76 7.21
CA ASP A 53 4.04 20.15 6.90
C ASP A 53 3.95 21.00 8.17
N SER A 54 3.31 20.48 9.24
CA SER A 54 3.18 21.19 10.51
C SER A 54 4.51 21.40 11.24
N LEU A 55 5.40 20.40 11.20
CA LEU A 55 6.71 20.47 11.83
C LEU A 55 7.64 21.40 11.05
N SER A 56 7.59 21.38 9.73
CA SER A 56 8.33 22.30 8.86
C SER A 56 7.93 23.76 9.14
N LEU A 57 6.63 24.04 9.23
CA LEU A 57 6.14 25.37 9.63
C LEU A 57 6.62 25.78 11.03
N THR A 58 6.61 24.84 11.98
CA THR A 58 7.09 25.11 13.34
C THR A 58 8.58 25.41 13.36
N LEU A 59 9.35 24.71 12.53
CA LEU A 59 10.79 24.92 12.38
C LEU A 59 11.09 26.28 11.74
N GLU A 60 10.36 26.64 10.68
CA GLU A 60 10.47 27.96 10.03
C GLU A 60 10.17 29.10 11.01
N ASN A 61 9.08 28.97 11.79
CA ASN A 61 8.74 29.95 12.82
C ASN A 61 9.84 30.09 13.88
N LYS A 62 10.43 28.98 14.34
CA LYS A 62 11.57 29.04 15.26
C LYS A 62 12.76 29.77 14.64
N TYR A 63 13.07 29.54 13.36
CA TYR A 63 14.15 30.28 12.70
C TYR A 63 13.85 31.79 12.59
N ILE A 64 12.59 32.19 12.37
CA ILE A 64 12.16 33.59 12.39
C ILE A 64 12.40 34.19 13.78
N ASP A 65 11.98 33.50 14.85
CA ASP A 65 12.17 33.94 16.24
C ASP A 65 13.67 34.18 16.55
N ILE A 66 14.56 33.32 16.08
CA ILE A 66 16.02 33.47 16.22
C ILE A 66 16.53 34.73 15.51
N ILE A 67 16.06 34.97 14.28
CA ILE A 67 16.49 36.13 13.49
C ILE A 67 15.98 37.43 14.15
N GLU A 68 14.78 37.41 14.72
CA GLU A 68 14.21 38.54 15.45
C GLU A 68 14.90 38.76 16.80
N SER A 69 15.22 37.69 17.53
CA SER A 69 15.93 37.75 18.81
C SER A 69 17.36 38.25 18.62
N ALA A 70 18.07 37.82 17.57
CA ALA A 70 19.42 38.28 17.24
C ALA A 70 19.52 39.79 16.92
N LYS A 71 18.41 40.43 16.50
CA LYS A 71 18.36 41.89 16.30
C LYS A 71 18.35 42.68 17.62
N ASN A 72 17.98 42.03 18.72
CA ASN A 72 18.00 42.58 20.08
C ASN A 72 19.11 41.86 20.87
N ILE A 73 20.22 42.53 21.16
CA ILE A 73 21.54 42.04 21.65
C ILE A 73 21.53 41.02 22.85
N SER A 74 20.38 40.65 23.41
CA SER A 74 20.22 39.79 24.59
C SER A 74 19.17 38.67 24.39
N ALA A 75 19.50 37.60 23.65
CA ALA A 75 18.89 36.26 23.71
C ALA A 75 19.70 35.34 22.75
N CYS A 76 19.86 34.03 22.89
CA CYS A 76 19.27 33.04 23.77
C CYS A 76 20.15 31.77 23.80
N LYS A 77 20.19 31.05 24.93
CA LYS A 77 20.81 29.71 25.04
C LYS A 77 19.79 28.57 24.78
N ILE A 78 18.56 28.91 24.38
CA ILE A 78 17.39 28.01 24.35
C ILE A 78 17.10 27.45 22.93
N GLU A 79 17.82 27.86 21.89
CA GLU A 79 17.36 27.67 20.50
C GLU A 79 17.85 26.37 19.81
N SER A 80 19.02 25.80 20.18
CA SER A 80 19.56 24.62 19.44
C SER A 80 18.85 23.31 19.76
N ALA A 81 18.52 23.05 21.03
CA ALA A 81 17.94 21.76 21.44
C ALA A 81 16.55 21.53 20.83
N ASP A 82 15.73 22.58 20.75
CA ASP A 82 14.40 22.50 20.16
C ASP A 82 14.44 22.34 18.63
N ILE A 83 15.37 23.03 17.95
CA ILE A 83 15.59 22.87 16.51
C ILE A 83 16.07 21.45 16.20
N GLU A 84 17.03 20.94 16.97
CA GLU A 84 17.52 19.57 16.82
C GLU A 84 16.40 18.55 17.04
N ALA A 85 15.53 18.77 18.04
CA ALA A 85 14.39 17.91 18.30
C ALA A 85 13.38 17.91 17.13
N ILE A 86 13.00 19.07 16.60
CA ILE A 86 12.07 19.16 15.45
C ILE A 86 12.70 18.56 14.19
N THR A 87 13.99 18.81 13.96
CA THR A 87 14.73 18.27 12.81
C THR A 87 14.82 16.75 12.88
N SER A 88 15.05 16.19 14.08
CA SER A 88 15.05 14.74 14.29
C SER A 88 13.67 14.11 14.03
N GLN A 89 12.59 14.78 14.46
CA GLN A 89 11.23 14.33 14.17
C GLN A 89 10.91 14.38 12.68
N LEU A 90 11.29 15.46 11.99
CA LEU A 90 11.14 15.59 10.53
C LEU A 90 11.83 14.44 9.80
N ASN A 91 13.11 14.19 10.11
CA ASN A 91 13.87 13.08 9.51
C ASN A 91 13.18 11.73 9.73
N HIS A 92 12.63 11.49 10.92
CA HIS A 92 11.91 10.25 11.22
C HIS A 92 10.63 10.10 10.38
N TYR A 93 9.83 11.17 10.29
CA TYR A 93 8.58 11.15 9.52
C TYR A 93 8.83 11.08 8.02
N GLU A 94 9.86 11.73 7.49
CA GLU A 94 10.27 11.63 6.09
C GLU A 94 10.74 10.23 5.73
N ALA A 95 11.55 9.60 6.59
CA ALA A 95 11.95 8.21 6.41
C ALA A 95 10.72 7.28 6.40
N THR A 96 9.81 7.46 7.36
CA THR A 96 8.56 6.69 7.44
C THR A 96 7.68 6.92 6.19
N TYR A 97 7.64 8.13 5.66
CA TYR A 97 6.90 8.47 4.45
C TYR A 97 7.47 7.74 3.22
N ALA A 98 8.79 7.72 3.08
CA ALA A 98 9.47 7.00 1.99
C ALA A 98 9.24 5.48 2.08
N GLU A 99 9.27 4.90 3.28
CA GLU A 99 8.94 3.50 3.51
C GLU A 99 7.49 3.18 3.12
N LEU A 100 6.54 4.05 3.47
CA LEU A 100 5.14 3.89 3.07
C LEU A 100 4.96 3.95 1.55
N GLU A 101 5.65 4.86 0.87
CA GLU A 101 5.59 4.97 -0.59
C GLU A 101 6.12 3.70 -1.29
N SER A 102 7.23 3.17 -0.78
CA SER A 102 7.75 1.87 -1.25
C SER A 102 6.76 0.73 -1.00
N THR A 103 6.15 0.69 0.19
CA THR A 103 5.16 -0.34 0.55
C THR A 103 3.90 -0.26 -0.32
N ILE A 104 3.38 0.94 -0.57
CA ILE A 104 2.22 1.17 -1.46
C ILE A 104 2.54 0.68 -2.87
N THR A 105 3.72 1.01 -3.38
CA THR A 105 4.17 0.57 -4.71
C THR A 105 4.23 -0.96 -4.80
N ALA A 106 4.81 -1.63 -3.79
CA ALA A 106 4.85 -3.08 -3.72
C ALA A 106 3.44 -3.70 -3.69
N GLN A 107 2.51 -3.11 -2.93
CA GLN A 107 1.12 -3.58 -2.87
C GLN A 107 0.37 -3.40 -4.20
N HIS A 108 0.62 -2.32 -4.93
CA HIS A 108 0.10 -2.18 -6.30
C HIS A 108 0.63 -3.25 -7.24
N GLN A 109 1.90 -3.63 -7.11
CA GLN A 109 2.48 -4.70 -7.91
C GLN A 109 1.89 -6.08 -7.57
N GLU A 110 1.64 -6.35 -6.27
CA GLU A 110 0.93 -7.56 -5.84
C GLU A 110 -0.50 -7.61 -6.37
N LYS A 111 -1.22 -6.48 -6.35
CA LYS A 111 -2.55 -6.36 -6.94
C LYS A 111 -2.54 -6.76 -8.41
N LEU A 112 -1.64 -6.17 -9.21
CA LEU A 112 -1.51 -6.48 -10.64
C LEU A 112 -1.20 -7.97 -10.90
N SER A 113 -0.33 -8.57 -10.08
CA SER A 113 -0.05 -10.01 -10.17
C SER A 113 -1.28 -10.86 -9.87
N THR A 114 -2.08 -10.46 -8.88
CA THR A 114 -3.30 -11.18 -8.49
C THR A 114 -4.40 -11.04 -9.53
N GLU A 115 -4.53 -9.87 -10.15
CA GLU A 115 -5.43 -9.64 -11.30
C GLU A 115 -5.02 -10.49 -12.50
N ALA A 116 -3.72 -10.61 -12.79
CA ALA A 116 -3.22 -11.48 -13.85
C ALA A 116 -3.54 -12.97 -13.58
N GLU A 117 -3.47 -13.43 -12.33
CA GLU A 117 -3.91 -14.79 -11.97
C GLU A 117 -5.41 -15.00 -12.23
N CYS A 118 -6.26 -14.00 -11.92
CA CYS A 118 -7.69 -14.04 -12.24
C CYS A 118 -7.93 -14.14 -13.76
N ASP A 119 -7.23 -13.34 -14.55
CA ASP A 119 -7.34 -13.35 -16.02
C ASP A 119 -6.94 -14.71 -16.61
N MET A 120 -5.85 -15.30 -16.10
CA MET A 120 -5.44 -16.65 -16.52
C MET A 120 -6.50 -17.70 -16.21
N LEU A 121 -7.10 -17.66 -15.03
CA LEU A 121 -8.19 -18.59 -14.68
C LEU A 121 -9.44 -18.37 -15.54
N GLN A 122 -9.74 -17.12 -15.91
CA GLN A 122 -10.83 -16.81 -16.84
C GLN A 122 -10.56 -17.39 -18.24
N GLN A 123 -9.33 -17.26 -18.75
CA GLN A 123 -8.94 -17.85 -20.03
C GLN A 123 -9.01 -19.38 -20.00
N LEU A 124 -8.52 -20.01 -18.93
CA LEU A 124 -8.61 -21.46 -18.75
C LEU A 124 -10.06 -21.95 -18.72
N ARG A 125 -10.97 -21.19 -18.09
CA ARG A 125 -12.40 -21.50 -18.11
C ARG A 125 -12.99 -21.38 -19.51
N LEU A 126 -12.70 -20.32 -20.24
CA LEU A 126 -13.21 -20.12 -21.61
C LEU A 126 -12.70 -21.19 -22.58
N GLY A 127 -11.43 -21.59 -22.46
CA GLY A 127 -10.84 -22.66 -23.26
C GLY A 127 -11.49 -24.04 -23.06
N GLN A 128 -12.11 -24.30 -21.91
CA GLN A 128 -12.82 -25.56 -21.64
C GLN A 128 -14.14 -25.71 -22.40
N TYR A 129 -14.76 -24.61 -22.83
CA TYR A 129 -16.02 -24.62 -23.59
C TYR A 129 -15.81 -24.49 -25.11
N ALA A 130 -14.56 -24.46 -25.57
CA ALA A 130 -14.19 -24.29 -26.98
C ALA A 130 -13.96 -25.62 -27.74
N VAL A 131 -14.23 -26.77 -27.11
CA VAL A 131 -14.13 -28.13 -27.69
C VAL A 131 -15.45 -28.86 -27.53
#